data_AF-A0A3D3JU62-F1
#
_entry.id   AF-A0A3D3JU62-F1
#
_cell.length_a   1.000
_cell.length_b   1.000
_cell.length_c   1.000
_cell.angle_alpha   90.00
_cell.angle_beta   90.00
_cell.angle_gamma   90.00
#
_symmetry.space_group_name_H-M   'P 1'
#
loop_
_entity.id
_entity.type
_entity.pdbx_description
1 polymer ?
#
loop_
_entity_poly.entity_id
_entity_poly.type
_entity_poly.pdbx_seq_one_letter_code
_entity_poly.pdbx_strand_id
1 'polypeptide(L)'
;ELPNGQPLLLTDTVGFVRKLPHDLVEAFKATLEEAVDSEFLLLVLDASSPSVDVHYDTTREVLKEIGVVDHEAIIVFNKADLLSEPYERSRLQRRYPDAVFISARTGLGIDELLAEMSKILDRKSTVMHLRLPSDAYQLVAQLHRLAVVQDLRYENDGIYITAAVPSNRCHEFEAYVIEPQPA
;
A
#
# COMPACT_ATOMS: atom_id res chain seq x y z
N GLU A 1 0.03 -11.71 3.26
CA GLU A 1 -1.35 -11.20 3.43
C GLU A 1 -1.36 -10.19 4.55
N LEU A 2 -2.16 -9.16 4.43
CA LEU A 2 -2.34 -8.17 5.50
C LEU A 2 -3.25 -8.71 6.61
N PRO A 3 -3.25 -8.10 7.81
CA PRO A 3 -4.10 -8.52 8.92
C PRO A 3 -5.60 -8.63 8.59
N ASN A 4 -6.09 -7.87 7.61
CA ASN A 4 -7.47 -7.89 7.14
C ASN A 4 -7.73 -8.90 6.00
N GLY A 5 -6.74 -9.73 5.65
CA GLY A 5 -6.84 -10.73 4.58
C GLY A 5 -6.69 -10.15 3.17
N GLN A 6 -6.43 -8.84 3.01
CA GLN A 6 -6.18 -8.26 1.70
C GLN A 6 -4.87 -8.81 1.10
N PRO A 7 -4.88 -9.18 -0.19
CA PRO A 7 -3.65 -9.46 -0.91
C PRO A 7 -2.86 -8.15 -1.07
N LEU A 8 -1.54 -8.24 -0.90
CA LEU A 8 -0.64 -7.12 -1.10
C LEU A 8 0.60 -7.62 -1.84
N LEU A 9 0.95 -6.92 -2.91
CA LEU A 9 2.24 -7.06 -3.58
C LEU A 9 3.18 -5.96 -3.07
N LEU A 10 4.36 -6.35 -2.60
CA LEU A 10 5.42 -5.43 -2.22
C LEU A 10 6.56 -5.55 -3.23
N THR A 11 6.85 -4.45 -3.93
CA THR A 11 8.03 -4.33 -4.76
C THR A 11 9.13 -3.65 -3.95
N ASP A 12 10.29 -4.29 -3.83
CA ASP A 12 11.49 -3.65 -3.32
C ASP A 12 12.17 -2.85 -4.43
N THR A 13 12.44 -1.58 -4.16
CA THR A 13 13.03 -0.66 -5.14
C THR A 13 14.48 -0.36 -4.78
N VAL A 14 15.25 0.09 -5.76
CA VAL A 14 16.61 0.54 -5.51
C VAL A 14 16.62 1.78 -4.60
N GLY A 15 17.43 1.75 -3.56
CA GLY A 15 17.56 2.88 -2.63
C GLY A 15 18.22 4.10 -3.29
N PHE A 16 17.89 5.30 -2.80
CA PHE A 16 18.49 6.54 -3.29
C PHE A 16 19.92 6.70 -2.79
N VAL A 17 20.85 6.92 -3.73
CA VAL A 17 22.25 7.30 -3.43
C VAL A 17 22.39 8.80 -3.67
N ARG A 18 23.09 9.51 -2.78
CA ARG A 18 23.34 10.96 -2.95
C ARG A 18 24.09 11.23 -4.25
N LYS A 19 23.74 12.32 -4.94
CA LYS A 19 24.41 12.82 -6.15
C LYS A 19 24.48 11.77 -7.27
N LEU A 20 23.33 11.20 -7.64
CA LEU A 20 23.26 10.41 -8.87
C LEU A 20 23.65 11.33 -10.05
N PRO A 21 24.64 10.93 -10.87
CA PRO A 21 24.89 11.59 -12.15
C PRO A 21 23.60 11.59 -12.96
N HIS A 22 23.30 12.68 -13.69
CA HIS A 22 22.06 12.79 -14.48
C HIS A 22 21.84 11.57 -15.40
N ASP A 23 22.90 11.02 -15.99
CA ASP A 23 22.83 9.83 -16.86
C ASP A 23 22.39 8.55 -16.11
N LEU A 24 22.69 8.47 -14.82
CA LEU A 24 22.30 7.34 -13.98
C LEU A 24 20.88 7.50 -13.45
N VAL A 25 20.36 8.73 -13.37
CA VAL A 25 18.97 8.98 -13.00
C VAL A 25 18.03 8.27 -13.98
N GLU A 26 18.26 8.38 -15.29
CA GLU A 26 17.43 7.71 -16.32
C GLU A 26 17.40 6.17 -16.16
N ALA A 27 18.53 5.55 -15.83
CA ALA A 27 18.59 4.11 -15.56
C ALA A 27 17.82 3.71 -14.29
N PHE A 28 17.78 4.59 -13.27
CA PHE A 28 17.01 4.40 -12.05
C PHE A 28 15.52 4.64 -12.27
N LYS A 29 15.13 5.58 -13.16
CA LYS A 29 13.72 5.83 -13.51
C LYS A 29 13.04 4.55 -13.96
N ALA A 30 13.69 3.78 -14.83
CA ALA A 30 13.15 2.51 -15.31
C ALA A 30 12.87 1.50 -14.17
N THR A 31 13.68 1.49 -13.10
CA THR A 31 13.43 0.63 -11.92
C THR A 31 12.46 1.22 -10.90
N LEU A 32 12.07 2.49 -11.08
CA LEU A 32 11.12 3.21 -10.25
C LEU A 32 9.79 3.46 -10.99
N GLU A 33 9.64 2.99 -12.23
CA GLU A 33 8.38 3.05 -12.98
C GLU A 33 7.26 2.32 -12.23
N GLU A 34 7.56 1.20 -11.55
CA GLU A 34 6.58 0.51 -10.70
C GLU A 34 6.04 1.38 -9.56
N ALA A 35 6.78 2.40 -9.11
CA ALA A 35 6.30 3.33 -8.10
C ALA A 35 5.19 4.26 -8.64
N VAL A 36 5.18 4.54 -9.95
CA VAL A 36 4.14 5.37 -10.60
C VAL A 36 2.79 4.68 -10.59
N ASP A 37 2.76 3.37 -10.82
CA ASP A 37 1.52 2.59 -10.88
C ASP A 37 1.06 2.06 -9.52
N SER A 38 1.87 2.23 -8.47
CA SER A 38 1.56 1.73 -7.13
C SER A 38 0.37 2.45 -6.49
N GLU A 39 -0.45 1.71 -5.73
CA GLU A 39 -1.51 2.32 -4.92
C GLU A 39 -0.95 3.22 -3.82
N PHE A 40 0.17 2.88 -3.22
CA PHE A 40 0.83 3.72 -2.22
C PHE A 40 2.30 3.36 -2.07
N LEU A 41 3.07 4.25 -1.44
CA LEU A 41 4.50 4.10 -1.23
C LEU A 41 4.82 3.89 0.26
N LEU A 42 5.92 3.16 0.50
CA LEU A 42 6.59 3.13 1.79
C LEU A 42 7.89 3.92 1.68
N LEU A 43 7.95 5.11 2.29
CA LEU A 43 9.16 5.93 2.35
C LEU A 43 9.98 5.51 3.56
N VAL A 44 10.86 4.54 3.36
CA VAL A 44 11.70 3.99 4.43
C VAL A 44 12.93 4.87 4.66
N LEU A 45 13.03 5.43 5.86
CA LEU A 45 14.09 6.34 6.29
C LEU A 45 14.84 5.77 7.49
N ASP A 46 16.14 6.06 7.58
CA ASP A 46 16.94 5.71 8.76
C ASP A 46 16.68 6.73 9.89
N ALA A 47 15.95 6.32 10.93
CA ALA A 47 15.59 7.16 12.07
C ALA A 47 16.82 7.65 12.85
N SER A 48 17.89 6.85 12.87
CA SER A 48 19.13 7.16 13.61
C SER A 48 20.05 8.14 12.86
N SER A 49 19.74 8.43 11.60
CA SER A 49 20.54 9.34 10.79
C SER A 49 20.32 10.80 11.21
N PRO A 50 21.38 11.56 11.55
CA PRO A 50 21.25 13.00 11.81
C PRO A 50 20.85 13.78 10.55
N SER A 51 20.98 13.16 9.36
CA SER A 51 20.59 13.75 8.07
C SER A 51 19.23 13.24 7.57
N VAL A 52 18.43 12.59 8.41
CA VAL A 52 17.17 11.95 7.98
C VAL A 52 16.20 12.92 7.28
N ASP A 53 16.13 14.17 7.73
CA ASP A 53 15.30 15.20 7.09
C ASP A 53 15.80 15.52 5.67
N VAL A 54 17.11 15.62 5.47
CA VAL A 54 17.71 15.84 4.15
C VAL A 54 17.46 14.64 3.24
N HIS A 55 17.53 13.42 3.78
CA HIS A 55 17.23 12.21 3.02
C HIS A 55 15.78 12.18 2.58
N TYR A 56 14.84 12.54 3.46
CA TYR A 56 13.42 12.67 3.11
C TYR A 56 13.20 13.68 1.97
N ASP A 57 13.75 14.88 2.10
CA ASP A 57 13.58 15.94 1.09
C ASP A 57 14.18 15.51 -0.26
N THR A 58 15.35 14.88 -0.27
CA THR A 58 15.99 14.37 -1.50
C THR A 58 15.16 13.27 -2.16
N THR A 59 14.67 12.31 -1.39
CA THR A 59 13.80 11.23 -1.89
C THR A 59 12.53 11.81 -2.51
N ARG A 60 11.90 12.78 -1.85
CA ARG A 60 10.70 13.47 -2.36
C ARG A 60 10.96 14.21 -3.66
N GLU A 61 12.13 14.84 -3.80
CA GLU A 61 12.52 15.52 -5.04
C GLU A 61 12.67 14.53 -6.20
N VAL A 62 13.37 13.41 -6.00
CA VAL A 62 13.53 12.39 -7.05
C VAL A 62 12.19 11.75 -7.42
N LEU A 63 11.34 11.41 -6.45
CA LEU A 63 9.99 10.89 -6.73
C LEU A 63 9.18 11.86 -7.60
N LYS A 64 9.29 13.16 -7.34
CA LYS A 64 8.65 14.19 -8.16
C LYS A 64 9.21 14.23 -9.60
N GLU A 65 10.53 14.08 -9.77
CA GLU A 65 11.17 14.08 -11.10
C GLU A 65 10.77 12.89 -11.97
N ILE A 66 10.38 11.76 -11.36
CA ILE A 66 9.94 10.56 -12.08
C ILE A 66 8.42 10.49 -12.29
N GLY A 67 7.69 11.52 -11.89
CA GLY A 67 6.23 11.61 -12.09
C GLY A 67 5.39 10.98 -10.98
N VAL A 68 6.01 10.56 -9.87
CA VAL A 68 5.30 10.13 -8.66
C VAL A 68 4.86 11.38 -7.89
N VAL A 69 3.73 11.94 -8.34
CA VAL A 69 3.13 13.15 -7.78
C VAL A 69 1.79 12.76 -7.15
N ASP A 70 1.57 13.23 -5.91
CA ASP A 70 0.35 12.98 -5.13
C ASP A 70 0.06 11.52 -4.71
N HIS A 71 1.02 10.61 -4.89
CA HIS A 71 0.93 9.27 -4.30
C HIS A 71 0.83 9.33 -2.78
N GLU A 72 -0.13 8.58 -2.26
CA GLU A 72 -0.25 8.34 -0.82
C GLU A 72 1.00 7.58 -0.35
N ALA A 73 1.63 8.05 0.73
CA ALA A 73 2.90 7.52 1.20
C ALA A 73 2.89 7.39 2.72
N ILE A 74 3.28 6.21 3.22
CA ILE A 74 3.57 6.00 4.63
C ILE A 74 5.05 6.34 4.84
N ILE A 75 5.32 7.29 5.74
CA ILE A 75 6.70 7.56 6.18
C ILE A 75 7.07 6.50 7.22
N VAL A 76 8.11 5.72 6.93
CA VAL A 76 8.55 4.61 7.77
C VAL A 76 9.95 4.91 8.32
N PHE A 77 10.04 5.26 9.60
CA PHE A 77 11.31 5.43 10.28
C PHE A 77 11.84 4.07 10.75
N ASN A 78 12.70 3.47 9.94
CA ASN A 78 13.40 2.23 10.26
C ASN A 78 14.59 2.49 11.20
N LYS A 79 15.11 1.42 11.80
CA LYS A 79 16.18 1.44 12.83
C LYS A 79 15.77 2.19 14.11
N ALA A 80 14.49 2.16 14.46
CA ALA A 80 13.99 2.77 15.69
C ALA A 80 14.60 2.15 16.96
N ASP A 81 15.18 0.94 16.88
CA ASP A 81 15.95 0.30 17.96
C ASP A 81 17.25 1.05 18.31
N LEU A 82 17.75 1.90 17.41
CA LEU A 82 18.96 2.70 17.63
C LEU A 82 18.68 4.08 18.25
N LEU A 83 17.41 4.46 18.41
CA LEU A 83 17.03 5.71 19.07
C LEU A 83 17.15 5.56 20.58
N SER A 84 18.35 5.83 21.12
CA SER A 84 18.62 5.68 22.54
C SER A 84 18.05 6.83 23.37
N GLU A 85 17.92 8.03 22.79
CA GLU A 85 17.46 9.21 23.50
C GLU A 85 15.98 9.51 23.21
N PRO A 86 15.11 9.63 24.24
CA PRO A 86 13.67 9.90 24.05
C PRO A 86 13.37 11.15 23.21
N TYR A 87 14.27 12.14 23.22
CA TYR A 87 14.14 13.36 22.44
C TYR A 87 14.23 13.13 20.93
N GLU A 88 15.04 12.17 20.46
CA GLU A 88 15.23 11.91 19.03
C GLU A 88 13.93 11.42 18.38
N ARG A 89 13.30 10.43 19.00
CA ARG A 89 11.97 9.93 18.58
C ARG A 89 10.92 11.03 18.67
N SER A 90 10.89 11.78 19.78
CA SER A 90 9.92 12.86 19.98
C SER A 90 10.05 13.97 18.93
N ARG A 91 11.28 14.29 18.50
CA ARG A 91 11.55 15.27 17.44
C ARG A 91 10.94 14.80 16.12
N LEU A 92 11.20 13.56 15.72
CA LEU A 92 10.68 12.99 14.48
C LEU A 92 9.16 12.87 14.51
N GLN A 93 8.58 12.38 15.61
CA GLN A 93 7.13 12.22 15.73
C GLN A 93 6.38 13.56 15.73
N ARG A 94 6.96 14.62 16.29
CA ARG A 94 6.37 15.97 16.17
C ARG A 94 6.41 16.51 14.74
N ARG A 95 7.44 16.17 13.98
CA ARG A 95 7.63 16.65 12.60
C ARG A 95 6.83 15.82 11.60
N TYR A 96 6.69 14.53 11.84
CA TYR A 96 6.00 13.56 11.00
C TYR A 96 5.01 12.78 11.88
N PRO A 97 3.84 13.37 12.19
CA PRO A 97 2.89 12.80 13.16
C PRO A 97 2.30 11.46 12.73
N ASP A 98 2.20 11.24 11.41
CA ASP A 98 1.65 10.03 10.82
C ASP A 98 2.72 8.99 10.44
N ALA A 99 3.99 9.21 10.85
CA ALA A 99 5.07 8.29 10.55
C ALA A 99 5.05 7.06 11.47
N VAL A 100 5.32 5.90 10.87
CA VAL A 100 5.44 4.63 11.60
C VAL A 100 6.91 4.39 11.95
N PHE A 101 7.19 4.03 13.20
CA PHE A 101 8.54 3.74 13.67
C PHE A 101 8.75 2.25 13.77
N ILE A 102 9.70 1.72 13.00
CA ILE A 102 9.98 0.28 12.96
C ILE A 102 11.45 -0.02 13.24
N SER A 103 11.72 -1.28 13.59
CA SER A 103 13.01 -1.89 13.38
C SER A 103 12.83 -3.15 12.55
N ALA A 104 13.21 -3.09 11.28
CA ALA A 104 13.24 -4.26 10.41
C ALA A 104 14.15 -5.38 10.96
N ARG A 105 15.11 -5.04 11.83
CA ARG A 105 16.01 -6.00 12.47
C ARG A 105 15.34 -6.77 13.61
N THR A 106 14.59 -6.08 14.46
CA THR A 106 14.00 -6.68 15.67
C THR A 106 12.53 -7.04 15.52
N GLY A 107 11.87 -6.56 14.47
CA GLY A 107 10.42 -6.68 14.27
C GLY A 107 9.60 -5.63 15.00
N LEU A 108 10.23 -4.71 15.74
CA LEU A 108 9.53 -3.60 16.41
C LEU A 108 8.69 -2.81 15.40
N GLY A 109 7.43 -2.54 15.73
CA GLY A 109 6.54 -1.66 14.95
C GLY A 109 6.04 -2.25 13.62
N ILE A 110 6.38 -3.49 13.27
CA ILE A 110 5.93 -4.11 12.02
C ILE A 110 4.40 -4.31 12.02
N ASP A 111 3.80 -4.72 13.14
CA ASP A 111 2.34 -4.86 13.23
C ASP A 111 1.61 -3.53 13.02
N GLU A 112 2.17 -2.43 13.54
CA GLU A 112 1.64 -1.07 13.32
C GLU A 112 1.74 -0.68 11.85
N LEU A 113 2.88 -0.97 11.20
CA LEU A 113 3.06 -0.73 9.77
C LEU A 113 2.05 -1.53 8.93
N LEU A 114 1.86 -2.81 9.22
CA LEU A 114 0.87 -3.65 8.53
C LEU A 114 -0.56 -3.14 8.74
N ALA A 115 -0.87 -2.63 9.93
CA ALA A 115 -2.18 -2.02 10.20
C ALA A 115 -2.41 -0.73 9.41
N GLU A 116 -1.40 0.15 9.31
CA GLU A 116 -1.50 1.36 8.48
C GLU A 116 -1.64 1.04 6.99
N MET A 117 -0.90 0.05 6.49
CA MET A 117 -1.04 -0.43 5.11
C MET A 117 -2.44 -0.97 4.83
N SER A 118 -3.02 -1.72 5.78
CA SER A 118 -4.40 -2.23 5.69
C SER A 118 -5.42 -1.10 5.60
N LYS A 119 -5.27 -0.05 6.43
CA LYS A 119 -6.17 1.11 6.40
C LYS A 119 -6.16 1.84 5.06
N ILE A 120 -5.00 1.97 4.41
CA ILE A 120 -4.90 2.59 3.09
C ILE A 120 -5.70 1.78 2.06
N LEU A 121 -5.48 0.46 2.02
CA LEU A 121 -6.16 -0.40 1.05
C LEU A 121 -7.67 -0.50 1.31
N ASP A 122 -8.10 -0.48 2.57
CA ASP A 122 -9.51 -0.39 2.93
C ASP A 122 -10.16 0.89 2.39
N ARG A 123 -9.49 2.05 2.51
CA ARG A 123 -9.96 3.31 1.92
C ARG A 123 -10.01 3.28 0.39
N LYS A 124 -9.18 2.43 -0.23
CA LYS A 124 -9.10 2.26 -1.69
C LYS A 124 -9.93 1.10 -2.21
N SER A 125 -10.80 0.52 -1.37
CA SER A 125 -11.70 -0.56 -1.75
C SER A 125 -13.16 -0.12 -1.65
N THR A 126 -13.99 -0.66 -2.52
CA THR A 126 -15.45 -0.49 -2.52
C THR A 126 -16.11 -1.84 -2.30
N VAL A 127 -17.04 -1.91 -1.34
CA VAL A 127 -17.84 -3.13 -1.15
C VAL A 127 -18.85 -3.24 -2.28
N MET A 128 -18.77 -4.33 -3.05
CA MET A 128 -19.69 -4.64 -4.14
C MET A 128 -20.54 -5.85 -3.77
N HIS A 129 -21.84 -5.76 -4.05
CA HIS A 129 -22.77 -6.89 -4.01
C HIS A 129 -23.00 -7.34 -5.45
N LEU A 130 -22.62 -8.58 -5.74
CA LEU A 130 -22.56 -9.12 -7.09
C LEU A 130 -23.45 -10.35 -7.21
N ARG A 131 -24.13 -10.47 -8.36
CA ARG A 131 -24.77 -11.70 -8.80
C ARG A 131 -24.12 -12.17 -10.09
N LEU A 132 -23.34 -13.23 -10.00
CA LEU A 132 -22.69 -13.86 -11.14
C LEU A 132 -23.54 -15.01 -11.69
N PRO A 133 -23.47 -15.31 -13.00
CA PRO A 133 -24.00 -16.54 -13.57
C PRO A 133 -23.42 -17.79 -12.89
N SER A 134 -24.18 -18.87 -12.81
CA SER A 134 -23.77 -20.12 -12.13
C SER A 134 -22.53 -20.79 -12.75
N ASP A 135 -22.22 -20.49 -14.01
CA ASP A 135 -21.05 -20.99 -14.75
C ASP A 135 -19.86 -20.03 -14.75
N ALA A 136 -19.96 -18.86 -14.10
CA ALA A 136 -18.94 -17.81 -14.08
C ALA A 136 -17.78 -18.09 -13.12
N TYR A 137 -17.29 -19.33 -13.05
CA TYR A 137 -16.22 -19.75 -12.15
C TYR A 137 -14.92 -18.94 -12.31
N GLN A 138 -14.64 -18.46 -13.52
CA GLN A 138 -13.47 -17.62 -13.79
C GLN A 138 -13.57 -16.26 -13.08
N LEU A 139 -14.76 -15.65 -13.03
CA LEU A 139 -15.01 -14.39 -12.31
C LEU A 139 -14.91 -14.58 -10.80
N VAL A 140 -15.45 -15.70 -10.28
CA VAL A 140 -15.30 -16.07 -8.87
C VAL A 140 -13.83 -16.19 -8.50
N ALA A 141 -13.06 -16.93 -9.29
CA ALA A 141 -11.62 -17.09 -9.07
C ALA A 141 -10.86 -15.76 -9.18
N GLN A 142 -11.27 -14.86 -10.08
CA GLN A 142 -10.71 -13.52 -10.22
C GLN A 142 -10.97 -12.66 -8.98
N LEU A 143 -12.20 -12.66 -8.44
CA LEU A 143 -12.53 -11.97 -7.20
C LEU A 143 -11.69 -12.47 -6.02
N HIS A 144 -11.52 -13.78 -5.86
CA HIS A 144 -10.67 -14.33 -4.81
C HIS A 144 -9.19 -13.91 -4.90
N ARG A 145 -8.68 -13.57 -6.09
CA ARG A 145 -7.30 -13.11 -6.26
C ARG A 145 -7.12 -11.62 -5.99
N LEU A 146 -8.13 -10.82 -6.28
CA LEU A 146 -8.02 -9.35 -6.34
C LEU A 146 -8.74 -8.64 -5.19
N ALA A 147 -9.70 -9.30 -4.54
CA ALA A 147 -10.62 -8.70 -3.59
C ALA A 147 -10.72 -9.55 -2.32
N VAL A 148 -11.19 -8.93 -1.23
CA VAL A 148 -11.55 -9.67 -0.02
C VAL A 148 -13.00 -10.09 -0.12
N VAL A 149 -13.22 -11.39 -0.32
CA VAL A 149 -14.56 -11.99 -0.34
C VAL A 149 -15.08 -12.11 1.09
N GLN A 150 -16.16 -11.38 1.39
CA GLN A 150 -16.79 -11.32 2.71
C GLN A 150 -17.91 -12.36 2.85
N ASP A 151 -18.68 -12.58 1.79
CA ASP A 151 -19.77 -13.56 1.74
C ASP A 151 -19.87 -14.14 0.32
N LEU A 152 -20.16 -15.44 0.23
CA LEU A 152 -20.33 -16.15 -1.03
C LEU A 152 -21.41 -17.23 -0.88
N ARG A 153 -22.44 -17.17 -1.73
CA ARG A 153 -23.59 -18.09 -1.71
C ARG A 153 -23.88 -18.60 -3.12
N TYR A 154 -24.12 -19.89 -3.22
CA TYR A 154 -24.58 -20.53 -4.45
C TYR A 154 -26.08 -20.74 -4.35
N GLU A 155 -26.83 -20.15 -5.26
CA GLU A 155 -28.28 -20.34 -5.37
C GLU A 155 -28.64 -20.91 -6.75
N ASN A 156 -29.90 -21.31 -6.90
CA ASN A 156 -30.37 -21.94 -8.14
C ASN A 156 -30.27 -21.03 -9.37
N ASP A 157 -30.27 -19.72 -9.15
CA ASP A 157 -30.33 -18.73 -10.22
C ASP A 157 -29.03 -17.92 -10.39
N GLY A 158 -28.02 -18.14 -9.53
CA GLY A 158 -26.72 -17.50 -9.64
C GLY A 158 -25.81 -17.69 -8.43
N ILE A 159 -24.66 -17.04 -8.48
CA ILE A 159 -23.68 -16.97 -7.39
C ILE A 159 -23.73 -15.56 -6.84
N TYR A 160 -24.04 -15.42 -5.56
CA TYR A 160 -24.09 -14.15 -4.86
C TYR A 160 -22.79 -13.94 -4.11
N ILE A 161 -22.12 -12.81 -4.32
CA ILE A 161 -20.85 -12.50 -3.69
C ILE A 161 -20.91 -11.09 -3.13
N THR A 162 -20.49 -10.92 -1.87
CA THR A 162 -20.14 -9.63 -1.30
C THR A 162 -18.62 -9.58 -1.14
N ALA A 163 -17.98 -8.61 -1.79
CA ALA A 163 -16.52 -8.48 -1.74
C ALA A 163 -16.09 -7.01 -1.66
N ALA A 164 -15.02 -6.75 -0.91
CA ALA A 164 -14.31 -5.48 -0.95
C ALA A 164 -13.34 -5.49 -2.13
N VAL A 165 -13.73 -4.83 -3.21
CA VAL A 165 -13.01 -4.79 -4.49
C VAL A 165 -12.20 -3.50 -4.58
N PRO A 166 -10.92 -3.53 -5.01
CA PRO A 166 -10.16 -2.30 -5.26
C PRO A 166 -10.93 -1.35 -6.18
N SER A 167 -11.02 -0.07 -5.81
CA SER A 167 -11.85 0.93 -6.51
C SER A 167 -11.45 1.09 -7.98
N ASN A 168 -10.16 0.96 -8.30
CA ASN A 168 -9.65 0.97 -9.68
C ASN A 168 -10.07 -0.27 -10.51
N ARG A 169 -10.55 -1.34 -9.88
CA ARG A 169 -10.97 -2.61 -10.53
C ARG A 169 -12.48 -2.82 -10.53
N CYS A 170 -13.26 -1.94 -9.89
CA CYS A 170 -14.71 -2.08 -9.78
C CYS A 170 -15.41 -2.16 -11.15
N HIS A 171 -14.91 -1.42 -12.15
CA HIS A 171 -15.42 -1.41 -13.52
C HIS A 171 -15.49 -2.80 -14.18
N GLU A 172 -14.65 -3.75 -13.74
CA GLU A 172 -14.64 -5.12 -14.27
C GLU A 172 -15.86 -5.94 -13.84
N PHE A 173 -16.56 -5.51 -12.77
CA PHE A 173 -17.66 -6.25 -12.17
C PHE A 173 -19.00 -5.48 -12.20
N GLU A 174 -19.02 -4.26 -12.76
CA GLU A 174 -20.20 -3.39 -12.80
C GLU A 174 -21.45 -4.07 -13.40
N ALA A 175 -21.26 -4.89 -14.44
CA ALA A 175 -22.35 -5.59 -15.11
C ALA A 175 -23.09 -6.61 -14.22
N TYR A 176 -22.52 -6.96 -13.07
CA TYR A 176 -23.05 -7.96 -12.14
C TYR A 176 -23.54 -7.36 -10.82
N VAL A 177 -23.46 -6.04 -10.67
CA VAL A 177 -23.86 -5.35 -9.44
C VAL A 177 -25.36 -5.49 -9.21
N ILE A 178 -25.72 -5.83 -7.97
CA ILE A 178 -27.09 -5.88 -7.49
C ILE A 178 -27.26 -4.94 -6.30
N GLU A 179 -28.49 -4.53 -6.01
CA GLU A 179 -28.79 -3.85 -4.75
C GLU A 179 -28.50 -4.77 -3.56
N PRO A 180 -28.02 -4.24 -2.41
CA PRO A 180 -27.85 -5.04 -1.22
C PRO A 180 -29.19 -5.66 -0.84
N GLN A 181 -29.27 -6.98 -0.78
CA GLN A 181 -30.46 -7.62 -0.22
C GLN A 181 -30.53 -7.28 1.28
N PRO A 182 -31.67 -6.75 1.77
CA PRO A 182 -31.84 -6.54 3.20
C PRO A 182 -31.72 -7.88 3.94
N ALA A 183 -31.03 -7.85 5.07
CA ALA A 183 -30.80 -8.99 5.96
C ALA A 183 -32.11 -9.58 6.52
#